data_AF-A0A846XPF9-F1
#
_entry.id   AF-A0A846XPF9-F1
#
_cell.length_a   1.000
_cell.length_b   1.000
_cell.length_c   1.000
_cell.angle_alpha   90.00
_cell.angle_beta   90.00
_cell.angle_gamma   90.00
#
_symmetry.space_group_name_H-M   'P 1'
#
loop_
_entity.id
_entity.type
_entity.pdbx_description
1 polymer ?
#
loop_
_entity_poly.entity_id
_entity_poly.type
_entity_poly.pdbx_seq_one_letter_code
_entity_poly.pdbx_strand_id
1 'polypeptide(L)'
;MATTAQLRAALAVLSADIDAAAKEADIPGMSGTDPEGVEHALLAGLLYRMMGVDLQQSLIAAPDQVAREERARAAAPGKPVTDPALRREQCEQAHFEAFRLADRIIGLHFSTAPPVAALQAAAHTAEASRALLRIHRDMLDPAPRHRAATDNNTPADWQAIIEQLDRAIIVARAAAESATDPDRQAGSTG
;
A
#
# COMPACT_ATOMS: atom_id res chain seq x y z
N MET A 1 -18.71 -8.77 4.28
CA MET A 1 -17.47 -8.33 4.97
C MET A 1 -17.45 -8.88 6.39
N ALA A 2 -16.26 -9.01 6.98
CA ALA A 2 -16.14 -9.35 8.40
C ALA A 2 -16.61 -8.18 9.28
N THR A 3 -17.11 -8.49 10.47
CA THR A 3 -17.49 -7.50 11.49
C THR A 3 -16.30 -7.18 12.40
N THR A 4 -16.32 -6.05 13.10
CA THR A 4 -15.31 -5.69 14.10
C THR A 4 -15.12 -6.77 15.16
N ALA A 5 -16.21 -7.43 15.60
CA ALA A 5 -16.15 -8.55 16.53
C ALA A 5 -15.41 -9.78 15.94
N GLN A 6 -15.66 -10.11 14.68
CA GLN A 6 -14.96 -11.20 13.99
C GLN A 6 -13.46 -10.89 13.83
N LEU A 7 -13.09 -9.64 13.54
CA LEU A 7 -11.70 -9.23 13.44
C LEU A 7 -10.98 -9.31 14.79
N ARG A 8 -11.60 -8.82 15.88
CA ARG A 8 -11.04 -8.97 17.23
C ARG A 8 -10.86 -10.45 17.62
N ALA A 9 -11.84 -11.29 17.33
CA ALA A 9 -11.76 -12.71 17.62
C ALA A 9 -10.62 -13.38 16.84
N ALA A 10 -10.46 -13.08 15.55
CA ALA A 10 -9.37 -13.61 14.73
C ALA A 10 -7.99 -13.15 15.26
N LEU A 11 -7.84 -11.86 15.59
CA LEU A 11 -6.61 -11.31 16.13
C LEU A 11 -6.27 -11.87 17.52
N ALA A 12 -7.27 -12.15 18.35
CA ALA A 12 -7.07 -12.81 19.64
C ALA A 12 -6.53 -14.24 19.47
N VAL A 13 -7.05 -15.01 18.51
CA VAL A 13 -6.52 -16.34 18.18
C VAL A 13 -5.07 -16.26 17.70
N LEU A 14 -4.75 -15.24 16.92
CA LEU A 14 -3.39 -14.98 16.44
C LEU A 14 -2.49 -14.30 17.49
N SER A 15 -2.98 -14.09 18.71
CA SER A 15 -2.27 -13.43 19.82
C SER A 15 -1.67 -12.06 19.44
N ALA A 16 -2.39 -11.29 18.62
CA ALA A 16 -1.94 -9.98 18.18
C ALA A 16 -2.10 -8.92 19.28
N ASP A 17 -1.09 -8.07 19.45
CA ASP A 17 -1.14 -6.94 20.38
C ASP A 17 -1.85 -5.74 19.72
N ILE A 18 -3.17 -5.66 19.93
CA ILE A 18 -4.02 -4.62 19.36
C ILE A 18 -3.70 -3.25 19.98
N ASP A 19 -3.38 -3.19 21.27
CA ASP A 19 -3.12 -1.95 21.99
C ASP A 19 -1.80 -1.30 21.56
N ALA A 20 -0.75 -2.10 21.33
CA ALA A 20 0.49 -1.62 20.75
C ALA A 20 0.27 -1.09 19.33
N ALA A 21 -0.52 -1.80 18.51
CA ALA A 21 -0.84 -1.36 17.16
C ALA A 21 -1.66 -0.05 17.13
N ALA A 22 -2.59 0.14 18.08
CA ALA A 22 -3.37 1.37 18.21
C ALA A 22 -2.50 2.59 18.59
N LYS A 23 -1.50 2.38 19.45
CA LYS A 23 -0.51 3.41 19.82
C LYS A 23 0.42 3.76 18.66
N GLU A 24 0.92 2.75 17.93
CA GLU A 24 1.77 2.95 16.75
C GLU A 24 1.03 3.73 15.65
N ALA A 25 -0.27 3.47 15.49
CA ALA A 25 -1.12 4.16 14.53
C ALA A 25 -1.64 5.54 15.00
N ASP A 26 -1.25 5.99 16.20
CA ASP A 26 -1.71 7.25 16.83
C ASP A 26 -3.24 7.45 16.81
N ILE A 27 -3.99 6.36 16.98
CA ILE A 27 -5.46 6.41 16.99
C ILE A 27 -6.01 7.34 18.08
N PRO A 28 -5.44 7.40 19.30
CA PRO A 28 -5.89 8.35 20.31
C PRO A 28 -5.75 9.83 19.90
N GLY A 29 -4.87 10.15 18.94
CA GLY A 29 -4.71 11.48 18.35
C GLY A 29 -5.68 11.80 17.21
N MET A 30 -6.36 10.79 16.66
CA MET A 30 -7.33 10.97 15.56
C MET A 30 -8.69 11.42 16.09
N SER A 31 -8.94 12.74 16.12
CA SER A 31 -10.21 13.37 16.52
C SER A 31 -11.28 13.34 15.41
N GLY A 32 -11.36 12.23 14.68
CA GLY A 32 -12.23 12.06 13.52
C GLY A 32 -13.71 11.84 13.86
N THR A 33 -14.57 12.00 12.86
CA THR A 33 -16.03 11.82 12.97
C THR A 33 -16.50 10.36 12.91
N ASP A 34 -15.59 9.40 12.67
CA ASP A 34 -15.90 7.97 12.50
C ASP A 34 -14.97 7.05 13.31
N PRO A 35 -15.14 7.00 14.65
CA PRO A 35 -14.28 6.18 15.51
C PRO A 35 -14.47 4.67 15.27
N GLU A 36 -15.68 4.23 14.91
CA GLU A 36 -15.98 2.82 14.66
C GLU A 36 -15.33 2.32 13.35
N GLY A 37 -15.38 3.13 12.29
CA GLY A 37 -14.70 2.83 11.02
C GLY A 37 -13.18 2.83 11.16
N VAL A 38 -12.61 3.75 11.95
CA VAL A 38 -11.17 3.78 12.24
C VAL A 38 -10.73 2.53 13.01
N GLU A 39 -11.49 2.10 14.01
CA GLU A 39 -11.20 0.85 14.72
C GLU A 39 -11.28 -0.36 13.77
N HIS A 40 -12.32 -0.43 12.95
CA HIS A 40 -12.46 -1.51 11.98
C HIS A 40 -11.25 -1.56 11.03
N ALA A 41 -10.83 -0.41 10.52
CA ALA A 41 -9.68 -0.27 9.64
C ALA A 41 -8.37 -0.67 10.33
N LEU A 42 -8.17 -0.31 11.60
CA LEU A 42 -7.02 -0.75 12.39
C LEU A 42 -6.95 -2.27 12.47
N LEU A 43 -8.05 -2.92 12.88
CA LEU A 43 -8.08 -4.36 13.08
C LEU A 43 -7.88 -5.11 11.76
N ALA A 44 -8.57 -4.69 10.70
CA ALA A 44 -8.39 -5.25 9.36
C ALA A 44 -6.95 -5.03 8.85
N GLY A 45 -6.40 -3.84 9.08
CA GLY A 45 -5.04 -3.47 8.72
C GLY A 45 -3.97 -4.28 9.46
N LEU A 46 -4.18 -4.58 10.73
CA LEU A 46 -3.31 -5.44 11.54
C LEU A 46 -3.32 -6.87 11.01
N LEU A 47 -4.49 -7.43 10.74
CA LEU A 47 -4.63 -8.76 10.16
C LEU A 47 -3.95 -8.83 8.78
N TYR A 48 -4.17 -7.85 7.92
CA TYR A 48 -3.50 -7.75 6.62
C TYR A 48 -1.97 -7.73 6.76
N ARG A 49 -1.43 -6.97 7.71
CA ARG A 49 0.01 -6.90 7.97
C ARG A 49 0.56 -8.26 8.43
N MET A 50 -0.11 -8.94 9.35
CA MET A 50 0.31 -10.27 9.83
C MET A 50 0.31 -11.31 8.72
N MET A 51 -0.76 -11.38 7.92
CA MET A 51 -0.84 -12.30 6.78
C MET A 51 0.18 -11.94 5.70
N GLY A 52 0.45 -10.66 5.47
CA GLY A 52 1.49 -10.21 4.55
C GLY A 52 2.90 -10.62 4.99
N VAL A 53 3.19 -10.56 6.30
CA VAL A 53 4.47 -11.04 6.86
C VAL A 53 4.62 -12.55 6.69
N ASP A 54 3.56 -13.32 7.00
CA ASP A 54 3.57 -14.77 6.83
C ASP A 54 3.76 -15.16 5.35
N LEU A 55 3.04 -14.50 4.43
CA LEU A 55 3.22 -14.67 2.99
C LEU A 55 4.65 -14.35 2.55
N GLN A 56 5.23 -13.24 3.03
CA GLN A 56 6.60 -12.87 2.71
C GLN A 56 7.60 -13.92 3.20
N GLN A 57 7.44 -14.42 4.43
CA GLN A 57 8.27 -15.48 4.98
C GLN A 57 8.15 -16.77 4.16
N SER A 58 6.93 -17.14 3.76
CA SER A 58 6.68 -18.27 2.87
C SER A 58 7.40 -18.11 1.52
N LEU A 59 7.41 -16.92 0.92
CA LEU A 59 8.12 -16.67 -0.34
C LEU A 59 9.66 -16.68 -0.19
N ILE A 60 10.18 -16.18 0.92
CA ILE A 60 11.62 -16.19 1.23
C ILE A 60 12.11 -17.61 1.48
N ALA A 61 11.34 -18.41 2.21
CA ALA A 61 11.65 -19.80 2.53
C ALA A 61 11.44 -20.78 1.35
N ALA A 62 11.22 -20.28 0.13
CA ALA A 62 11.14 -21.13 -1.05
C ALA A 62 12.52 -21.72 -1.38
N PRO A 63 12.64 -23.04 -1.62
CA PRO A 63 13.92 -23.70 -1.86
C PRO A 63 14.58 -23.27 -3.18
N ASP A 64 13.76 -22.86 -4.16
CA ASP A 64 14.21 -22.40 -5.47
C ASP A 64 13.20 -21.40 -6.08
N GLN A 65 13.55 -20.89 -7.27
CA GLN A 65 12.77 -19.91 -7.99
C GLN A 65 11.40 -20.46 -8.46
N VAL A 66 11.33 -21.73 -8.84
CA VAL A 66 10.08 -22.35 -9.32
C VAL A 66 9.08 -22.45 -8.17
N ALA A 67 9.51 -22.96 -7.01
CA ALA A 67 8.68 -23.03 -5.82
C ALA A 67 8.23 -21.64 -5.34
N ARG A 68 9.08 -20.61 -5.49
CA ARG A 68 8.70 -19.23 -5.18
C ARG A 68 7.60 -18.72 -6.10
N GLU A 69 7.72 -18.97 -7.41
CA GLU A 69 6.71 -18.59 -8.40
C GLU A 69 5.38 -19.31 -8.19
N GLU A 70 5.41 -20.59 -7.81
CA GLU A 70 4.22 -21.36 -7.47
C GLU A 70 3.52 -20.82 -6.22
N ARG A 71 4.27 -20.51 -5.15
CA ARG A 71 3.73 -19.88 -3.94
C ARG A 71 3.13 -18.49 -4.25
N ALA A 72 3.83 -17.69 -5.05
CA ALA A 72 3.33 -16.38 -5.48
C ALA A 72 2.04 -16.50 -6.30
N ARG A 73 1.97 -17.48 -7.21
CA ARG A 73 0.76 -17.76 -8.01
C ARG A 73 -0.41 -18.23 -7.15
N ALA A 74 -0.16 -19.03 -6.12
CA ALA A 74 -1.19 -19.45 -5.17
C ALA A 74 -1.73 -18.30 -4.32
N ALA A 75 -0.91 -17.28 -4.05
CA ALA A 75 -1.29 -16.09 -3.30
C ALA A 75 -1.95 -14.99 -4.16
N ALA A 76 -1.78 -15.03 -5.49
CA ALA A 76 -2.31 -14.02 -6.39
C ALA A 76 -3.83 -14.16 -6.59
N PRO A 77 -4.56 -13.04 -6.80
CA PRO A 77 -5.93 -13.10 -7.28
C PRO A 77 -5.95 -13.88 -8.60
N GLY A 78 -6.93 -14.79 -8.74
CA GLY A 78 -6.95 -15.85 -9.75
C GLY A 78 -7.08 -15.38 -11.21
N LYS A 79 -7.82 -16.16 -12.02
CA LYS A 79 -7.91 -15.95 -13.48
C LYS A 79 -8.35 -14.51 -13.84
N PRO A 80 -7.92 -14.00 -15.01
CA PRO A 80 -8.32 -12.68 -15.49
C PRO A 80 -9.84 -12.52 -15.52
N VAL A 81 -10.32 -11.42 -14.93
CA VAL A 81 -11.74 -11.15 -14.71
C VAL A 81 -12.36 -10.50 -15.95
N THR A 82 -13.33 -11.20 -16.54
CA THR A 82 -14.09 -10.71 -17.70
C THR A 82 -15.34 -9.92 -17.30
N ASP A 83 -15.86 -10.13 -16.10
CA ASP A 83 -17.03 -9.43 -15.55
C ASP A 83 -16.69 -7.96 -15.19
N PRO A 84 -17.41 -6.98 -15.75
CA PRO A 84 -17.22 -5.55 -15.43
C PRO A 84 -17.37 -5.20 -13.94
N ALA A 85 -18.25 -5.86 -13.18
CA ALA A 85 -18.47 -5.54 -11.77
C ALA A 85 -17.27 -5.96 -10.91
N LEU A 86 -16.82 -7.21 -11.09
CA LEU A 86 -15.62 -7.73 -10.45
C LEU A 86 -14.36 -6.99 -10.91
N ARG A 87 -14.32 -6.51 -12.15
CA ARG A 87 -13.22 -5.66 -12.63
C ARG A 87 -13.15 -4.36 -11.83
N ARG A 88 -14.29 -3.70 -11.55
CA ARG A 88 -14.32 -2.48 -10.73
C ARG A 88 -13.82 -2.74 -9.31
N GLU A 89 -14.22 -3.84 -8.69
CA GLU A 89 -13.71 -4.24 -7.37
C GLU A 89 -12.18 -4.43 -7.38
N GLN A 90 -11.63 -5.07 -8.41
CA GLN A 90 -10.18 -5.17 -8.59
C GLN A 90 -9.50 -3.81 -8.77
N CYS A 91 -10.17 -2.85 -9.40
CA CYS A 91 -9.65 -1.48 -9.53
C CYS A 91 -9.57 -0.81 -8.16
N GLU A 92 -10.62 -0.91 -7.37
CA GLU A 92 -10.67 -0.35 -6.00
C GLU A 92 -9.62 -1.01 -5.10
N GLN A 93 -9.39 -2.32 -5.25
CA GLN A 93 -8.32 -3.02 -4.56
C GLN A 93 -6.93 -2.52 -4.97
N ALA A 94 -6.66 -2.38 -6.28
CA ALA A 94 -5.39 -1.86 -6.78
C ALA A 94 -5.14 -0.41 -6.33
N HIS A 95 -6.21 0.40 -6.27
CA HIS A 95 -6.20 1.76 -5.75
C HIS A 95 -5.77 1.77 -4.28
N PHE A 96 -6.39 0.95 -3.44
CA PHE A 96 -6.04 0.81 -2.03
C PHE A 96 -4.60 0.32 -1.82
N GLU A 97 -4.15 -0.67 -2.58
CA GLU A 97 -2.77 -1.20 -2.50
C GLU A 97 -1.74 -0.14 -2.86
N ALA A 98 -2.03 0.67 -3.88
CA ALA A 98 -1.17 1.77 -4.30
C ALA A 98 -1.09 2.87 -3.24
N PHE A 99 -2.21 3.23 -2.62
CA PHE A 99 -2.23 4.15 -1.48
C PHE A 99 -1.31 3.66 -0.36
N ARG A 100 -1.47 2.39 0.04
CA ARG A 100 -0.65 1.77 1.10
C ARG A 100 0.82 1.69 0.74
N LEU A 101 1.15 1.42 -0.52
CA LEU A 101 2.55 1.42 -0.98
C LEU A 101 3.16 2.82 -0.84
N ALA A 102 2.45 3.86 -1.30
CA ALA A 102 2.94 5.23 -1.22
C ALA A 102 3.15 5.66 0.24
N ASP A 103 2.20 5.37 1.11
CA ASP A 103 2.28 5.65 2.54
C ASP A 103 3.48 4.93 3.21
N ARG A 104 3.68 3.63 2.93
CA ARG A 104 4.83 2.88 3.43
C ARG A 104 6.16 3.45 2.97
N ILE A 105 6.27 3.86 1.70
CA ILE A 105 7.50 4.46 1.17
C ILE A 105 7.81 5.79 1.86
N ILE A 106 6.79 6.63 2.09
CA ILE A 106 6.94 7.86 2.86
C ILE A 106 7.39 7.54 4.29
N GLY A 107 6.82 6.52 4.93
CA GLY A 107 7.18 6.06 6.26
C GLY A 107 8.60 5.52 6.42
N LEU A 108 9.20 4.97 5.34
CA LEU A 108 10.60 4.49 5.36
C LEU A 108 11.61 5.61 5.68
N HIS A 109 11.25 6.88 5.45
CA HIS A 109 12.11 8.01 5.76
C HIS A 109 12.27 8.26 7.28
N PHE A 110 11.32 7.81 8.11
CA PHE A 110 11.22 8.23 9.50
C PHE A 110 11.73 7.22 10.54
N SER A 111 12.06 5.98 10.15
CA SER A 111 12.28 4.89 11.12
C SER A 111 13.70 4.33 11.20
N THR A 112 14.49 4.39 10.13
CA THR A 112 15.93 4.02 10.09
C THR A 112 16.45 4.40 8.70
N ALA A 113 17.70 4.89 8.56
CA ALA A 113 18.26 5.20 7.24
C ALA A 113 18.35 3.91 6.38
N PRO A 114 17.45 3.70 5.40
CA PRO A 114 17.45 2.46 4.64
C PRO A 114 18.66 2.46 3.68
N PRO A 115 19.19 1.29 3.28
CA PRO A 115 20.23 1.24 2.26
C PRO A 115 19.78 1.94 0.98
N VAL A 116 20.70 2.65 0.29
CA VAL A 116 20.43 3.36 -0.97
C VAL A 116 19.70 2.48 -1.99
N ALA A 117 20.12 1.21 -2.13
CA ALA A 117 19.49 0.26 -3.03
C ALA A 117 18.01 -0.02 -2.69
N ALA A 118 17.65 -0.03 -1.41
CA ALA A 118 16.26 -0.22 -0.97
C ALA A 118 15.40 1.01 -1.30
N LEU A 119 15.95 2.22 -1.14
CA LEU A 119 15.29 3.47 -1.51
C LEU A 119 15.09 3.59 -3.03
N GLN A 120 16.09 3.21 -3.82
CA GLN A 120 15.97 3.15 -5.29
C GLN A 120 14.92 2.12 -5.73
N ALA A 121 14.92 0.93 -5.13
CA ALA A 121 13.91 -0.08 -5.41
C ALA A 121 12.49 0.40 -5.05
N ALA A 122 12.34 1.11 -3.94
CA ALA A 122 11.07 1.73 -3.53
C ALA A 122 10.58 2.76 -4.56
N ALA A 123 11.46 3.66 -5.03
CA ALA A 123 11.13 4.64 -6.07
C ALA A 123 10.68 3.96 -7.37
N HIS A 124 11.42 2.96 -7.85
CA HIS A 124 11.05 2.21 -9.05
C HIS A 124 9.72 1.45 -8.90
N THR A 125 9.46 0.91 -7.71
CA THR A 125 8.18 0.23 -7.42
C THR A 125 7.01 1.21 -7.46
N ALA A 126 7.17 2.40 -6.88
CA ALA A 126 6.15 3.45 -6.95
C ALA A 126 5.93 3.95 -8.39
N GLU A 127 7.00 4.09 -9.19
CA GLU A 127 6.93 4.45 -10.61
C GLU A 127 6.15 3.41 -11.43
N ALA A 128 6.49 2.13 -11.26
CA ALA A 128 5.82 1.03 -11.93
C ALA A 128 4.33 0.97 -11.54
N SER A 129 4.03 1.11 -10.25
CA SER A 129 2.66 1.12 -9.74
C SER A 129 1.86 2.28 -10.33
N ARG A 130 2.45 3.49 -10.36
CA ARG A 130 1.84 4.67 -10.98
C ARG A 130 1.55 4.45 -12.46
N ALA A 131 2.49 3.87 -13.21
CA ALA A 131 2.30 3.59 -14.63
C ALA A 131 1.18 2.57 -14.86
N LEU A 132 1.16 1.48 -14.08
CA LEU A 132 0.13 0.45 -14.17
C LEU A 132 -1.26 1.00 -13.82
N LEU A 133 -1.41 1.82 -12.78
CA LEU A 133 -2.71 2.42 -12.43
C LEU A 133 -3.22 3.36 -13.53
N ARG A 134 -2.33 4.10 -14.20
CA ARG A 134 -2.71 4.95 -15.35
C ARG A 134 -3.23 4.11 -16.51
N ILE A 135 -2.48 3.07 -16.90
CA ILE A 135 -2.92 2.13 -17.94
C ILE A 135 -4.26 1.50 -17.54
N HIS A 136 -4.40 1.10 -16.28
CA HIS A 136 -5.62 0.47 -15.79
C HIS A 136 -6.82 1.41 -15.81
N ARG A 137 -6.66 2.67 -15.38
CA ARG A 137 -7.68 3.71 -15.50
C ARG A 137 -8.07 3.97 -16.95
N ASP A 138 -7.09 4.11 -17.84
CA ASP A 138 -7.33 4.41 -19.25
C ASP A 138 -8.07 3.25 -19.95
N MET A 139 -7.88 2.01 -19.49
CA MET A 139 -8.67 0.85 -19.95
C MET A 139 -10.12 0.83 -19.45
N LEU A 140 -10.43 1.51 -18.34
CA LEU A 140 -11.80 1.61 -17.80
C LEU A 140 -12.62 2.72 -18.45
N ASP A 141 -11.96 3.71 -19.06
CA ASP A 141 -12.60 4.86 -19.72
C ASP A 141 -12.37 4.84 -21.25
N PRO A 142 -13.08 3.97 -22.01
CA PRO A 142 -12.81 3.80 -23.43
C PRO A 142 -13.32 4.96 -24.34
N ALA A 143 -14.04 5.97 -23.85
CA ALA A 143 -14.42 7.14 -24.67
C ALA A 143 -14.97 8.36 -23.87
N PRO A 144 -14.63 9.61 -24.26
CA PRO A 144 -15.13 10.83 -23.61
C PRO A 144 -16.54 11.26 -24.07
N ARG A 145 -17.44 10.31 -24.36
CA ARG A 145 -18.80 10.64 -24.83
C ARG A 145 -19.83 9.86 -24.00
N HIS A 146 -20.53 10.61 -23.16
CA HIS A 146 -21.60 10.21 -22.23
C HIS A 146 -21.17 10.02 -20.77
N ARG A 147 -20.68 11.11 -20.15
CA ARG A 147 -20.89 11.30 -18.71
C ARG A 147 -22.36 11.65 -18.48
N ALA A 148 -23.17 10.65 -18.14
CA ALA A 148 -24.28 10.90 -17.23
C ALA A 148 -23.67 11.03 -15.83
N ALA A 149 -23.87 12.19 -15.21
CA ALA A 149 -23.31 12.58 -13.93
C ALA A 149 -23.98 11.86 -12.75
N THR A 150 -23.82 10.53 -12.64
CA THR A 150 -24.44 9.75 -11.55
C THR A 150 -23.56 8.69 -10.90
N ASP A 151 -22.32 8.48 -11.35
CA ASP A 151 -21.39 7.60 -10.63
C ASP A 151 -20.53 8.45 -9.67
N ASN A 152 -20.89 8.42 -8.39
CA ASN A 152 -20.24 9.16 -7.31
C ASN A 152 -18.83 8.65 -6.94
N ASN A 153 -18.22 7.75 -7.73
CA ASN A 153 -16.80 7.40 -7.61
C ASN A 153 -16.01 8.24 -8.63
N THR A 154 -15.60 9.42 -8.16
CA THR A 154 -15.08 10.52 -8.97
C THR A 154 -13.64 10.27 -9.48
N PRO A 155 -13.28 10.79 -10.68
CA PRO A 155 -11.89 10.88 -11.16
C PRO A 155 -10.88 11.56 -10.22
N ALA A 156 -11.36 12.28 -9.20
CA ALA A 156 -10.56 13.01 -8.23
C ALA A 156 -9.78 12.09 -7.27
N ASP A 157 -10.37 10.97 -6.84
CA ASP A 157 -9.73 10.06 -5.88
C ASP A 157 -8.54 9.35 -6.52
N TRP A 158 -8.68 8.97 -7.80
CA TRP A 158 -7.61 8.38 -8.59
C TRP A 158 -6.44 9.33 -8.79
N GLN A 159 -6.73 10.61 -9.04
CA GLN A 159 -5.71 11.63 -9.22
C GLN A 159 -4.94 11.86 -7.91
N ALA A 160 -5.62 11.85 -6.76
CA ALA A 160 -4.99 11.99 -5.46
C ALA A 160 -3.95 10.88 -5.17
N ILE A 161 -4.24 9.62 -5.53
CA ILE A 161 -3.28 8.52 -5.38
C ILE A 161 -2.09 8.66 -6.32
N ILE A 162 -2.33 9.03 -7.58
CA ILE A 162 -1.24 9.24 -8.54
C ILE A 162 -0.29 10.33 -8.01
N GLU A 163 -0.83 11.40 -7.43
CA GLU A 163 -0.06 12.45 -6.78
C GLU A 163 0.67 11.97 -5.53
N GLN A 164 0.05 11.10 -4.74
CA GLN A 164 0.70 10.50 -3.56
C GLN A 164 1.85 9.57 -3.94
N LEU A 165 1.70 8.79 -5.02
CA LEU A 165 2.80 8.01 -5.60
C LEU A 165 3.90 8.92 -6.14
N ASP A 166 3.55 10.02 -6.83
CA ASP A 166 4.54 11.01 -7.28
C ASP A 166 5.32 11.61 -6.11
N ARG A 167 4.66 11.94 -4.99
CA ARG A 167 5.34 12.35 -3.76
C ARG A 167 6.25 11.27 -3.19
N ALA A 168 5.78 10.02 -3.12
CA ALA A 168 6.57 8.90 -2.62
C ALA A 168 7.84 8.67 -3.45
N ILE A 169 7.76 8.80 -4.77
CA ILE A 169 8.91 8.71 -5.69
C ILE A 169 9.94 9.80 -5.38
N ILE A 170 9.48 11.06 -5.26
CA ILE A 170 10.35 12.21 -4.97
C ILE A 170 11.06 12.02 -3.62
N VAL A 171 10.32 11.63 -2.58
CA VAL A 171 10.89 11.41 -1.24
C VAL A 171 11.92 10.29 -1.25
N ALA A 172 11.63 9.15 -1.87
CA ALA A 172 12.55 8.02 -1.93
C ALA A 172 13.85 8.35 -2.69
N ARG A 173 13.76 9.09 -3.80
CA ARG A 173 14.92 9.53 -4.58
C ARG A 173 15.77 10.55 -3.84
N ALA A 174 15.14 11.58 -3.25
CA ALA A 174 15.85 12.57 -2.45
C ALA A 174 16.58 11.94 -1.26
N ALA A 175 15.96 10.95 -0.61
CA ALA A 175 16.59 10.18 0.46
C ALA A 175 17.78 9.35 -0.05
N ALA A 176 17.67 8.71 -1.22
CA ALA A 176 18.76 7.94 -1.82
C ALA A 176 19.96 8.82 -2.20
N GLU A 177 19.70 10.00 -2.77
CA GLU A 177 20.72 10.99 -3.11
C GLU A 177 21.43 11.51 -1.85
N SER A 178 20.67 11.86 -0.80
CA SER A 178 21.24 12.32 0.48
C SER A 178 22.09 11.26 1.18
N ALA A 179 21.74 9.98 1.03
CA ALA A 179 22.50 8.86 1.59
C ALA A 179 23.77 8.52 0.78
N THR A 180 23.90 9.02 -0.45
CA THR A 180 25.07 8.82 -1.32
C THR A 180 26.13 9.92 -1.13
N ASP A 181 25.77 11.04 -0.49
CA ASP A 181 26.61 12.23 -0.27
C ASP A 181 26.88 12.49 1.23
N PRO A 182 27.75 11.69 1.90
CA PRO A 182 28.05 11.86 3.31
C PRO A 182 28.81 13.16 3.65
N ASP A 183 29.44 13.82 2.68
CA ASP A 183 30.22 15.05 2.89
C ASP A 183 29.35 16.31 3.05
N ARG A 184 28.08 16.28 2.63
CA ARG A 184 27.14 17.40 2.84
C ARG A 184 26.63 17.51 4.28
N GLN A 185 26.63 16.42 5.04
CA GLN A 185 26.23 16.44 6.46
C GLN A 185 27.36 16.92 7.40
N ALA A 186 28.63 16.86 6.97
CA ALA A 186 29.77 17.33 7.76
C ALA A 186 30.06 18.84 7.60
N GLY A 187 29.48 19.50 6.59
CA GLY A 187 29.78 20.91 6.24
C GLY A 187 28.94 21.99 6.94
N SER A 188 28.03 21.64 7.85
CA SER A 188 27.11 22.60 8.50
C SER A 188 27.46 22.95 9.97
N THR A 189 28.67 22.65 10.42
CA THR A 189 29.20 23.09 11.72
C THR A 189 30.63 23.64 11.62
N GLY A 190 30.85 24.57 10.68
CA GLY A 190 32.08 25.37 10.58
C GLY A 190 31.78 26.85 10.72
#